data_AF-A0A1R3FUZ8-F1
#
_entry.id   AF-A0A1R3FUZ8-F1
#
_cell.length_a   1.000
_cell.length_b   1.000
_cell.length_c   1.000
_cell.angle_alpha   90.00
_cell.angle_beta   90.00
_cell.angle_gamma   90.00
#
_symmetry.space_group_name_H-M   'P 1'
#
loop_
_entity.id
_entity.type
_entity.pdbx_description
1 polymer ?
#
loop_
_entity_poly.entity_id
_entity_poly.type
_entity_poly.pdbx_seq_one_letter_code
_entity_poly.pdbx_strand_id
1 'polypeptide(L)'
;MLCSISIELDNIFTDDDASIAFVYQLFSFDAVARNEVESLLDSAKQSCLDEISSRLLKVASLPEASQDIRRNATVLLADCLLMILLLQCSFNSRRKQKKRLKRSY
;
A
#
# COMPACT_ATOMS: atom_id res chain seq x y z
N MET A 1 17.28 13.83 11.55
CA MET A 1 17.20 12.37 11.73
C MET A 1 15.92 11.89 11.08
N LEU A 2 15.99 11.32 9.88
CA LEU A 2 14.85 10.75 9.13
C LEU A 2 15.11 9.26 8.76
N CYS A 3 16.17 8.65 9.31
CA CYS A 3 16.70 7.38 8.84
C CYS A 3 15.99 6.13 9.38
N SER A 4 15.08 6.24 10.35
CA SER A 4 14.49 5.04 10.97
C SER A 4 13.37 4.41 10.12
N ILE A 5 12.51 5.23 9.52
CA ILE A 5 11.33 4.77 8.75
C ILE A 5 11.75 4.08 7.44
N SER A 6 12.82 4.57 6.79
CA SER A 6 13.27 4.02 5.50
C SER A 6 13.79 2.59 5.65
N ILE A 7 14.53 2.29 6.72
CA ILE A 7 15.09 0.95 6.96
C ILE A 7 13.95 -0.05 7.25
N GLU A 8 12.91 0.38 7.95
CA GLU A 8 11.74 -0.46 8.26
C GLU A 8 10.94 -0.80 6.99
N LEU A 9 10.70 0.19 6.12
CA LEU A 9 10.02 -0.04 4.84
C LEU A 9 10.83 -0.93 3.89
N ASP A 10 12.15 -0.73 3.81
CA ASP A 10 13.03 -1.55 2.97
C ASP A 10 12.98 -3.03 3.39
N ASN A 11 12.94 -3.29 4.70
CA ASN A 11 12.75 -4.64 5.24
C ASN A 11 11.38 -5.20 4.89
N ILE A 12 10.30 -4.41 5.01
CA ILE A 12 8.95 -4.84 4.62
C ILE A 12 8.89 -5.22 3.14
N PHE A 13 9.64 -4.57 2.25
CA PHE A 13 9.62 -4.89 0.83
C PHE A 13 10.45 -6.12 0.43
N THR A 14 11.41 -6.52 1.25
CA THR A 14 12.40 -7.54 0.90
C THR A 14 12.26 -8.84 1.67
N ASP A 15 11.80 -8.80 2.92
CA ASP A 15 11.68 -9.95 3.81
C ASP A 15 10.23 -10.40 3.99
N ASP A 16 9.96 -11.69 3.76
CA ASP A 16 8.62 -12.29 3.84
C ASP A 16 8.08 -12.29 5.26
N ASP A 17 8.94 -12.54 6.26
CA ASP A 17 8.52 -12.54 7.66
C ASP A 17 8.16 -11.12 8.13
N ALA A 18 8.97 -10.13 7.75
CA ALA A 18 8.69 -8.72 8.03
C ALA A 18 7.35 -8.27 7.42
N SER A 19 7.03 -8.69 6.19
CA SER A 19 5.74 -8.33 5.55
C SER A 19 4.55 -9.01 6.19
N ILE A 20 4.70 -10.29 6.57
CA ILE A 20 3.67 -11.02 7.31
C ILE A 20 3.43 -10.32 8.67
N ALA A 21 4.50 -9.96 9.38
CA ALA A 21 4.43 -9.26 10.66
C ALA A 21 3.76 -7.87 10.51
N PHE A 22 4.08 -7.13 9.44
CA PHE A 22 3.45 -5.86 9.11
C PHE A 22 1.93 -5.99 8.97
N VAL A 23 1.45 -6.96 8.18
CA VAL A 23 0.01 -7.22 8.02
C VAL A 23 -0.61 -7.68 9.34
N TYR A 24 0.09 -8.50 10.13
CA TYR A 24 -0.39 -8.92 11.45
C TYR A 24 -0.56 -7.73 12.41
N GLN A 25 0.41 -6.82 12.48
CA GLN A 25 0.39 -5.68 13.39
C GLN A 25 -0.73 -4.67 13.06
N LEU A 26 -1.02 -4.44 11.78
CA LEU A 26 -2.15 -3.61 11.33
C LEU A 26 -3.51 -4.10 11.86
N PHE A 27 -3.64 -5.41 12.09
CA PHE A 27 -4.87 -6.02 12.58
C PHE A 27 -4.74 -6.51 14.03
N SER A 28 -3.66 -6.12 14.72
CA SER A 28 -3.45 -6.48 16.12
C SER A 28 -4.39 -5.68 17.05
N PHE A 29 -4.65 -6.23 18.24
CA PHE A 29 -5.43 -5.56 19.28
C PHE A 29 -4.66 -4.42 19.97
N ASP A 30 -3.35 -4.34 19.76
CA ASP A 30 -2.52 -3.26 20.30
C ASP A 30 -2.70 -2.00 19.44
N ALA A 31 -3.41 -1.02 19.99
CA ALA A 31 -3.68 0.23 19.31
C ALA A 31 -2.41 1.06 19.04
N VAL A 32 -1.37 0.94 19.87
CA VAL A 32 -0.12 1.69 19.68
C VAL A 32 0.63 1.11 18.49
N ALA A 33 0.88 -0.20 18.52
CA ALA A 33 1.54 -0.90 17.42
C ALA A 33 0.76 -0.74 16.10
N ARG A 34 -0.58 -0.81 16.14
CA ARG A 34 -1.40 -0.59 14.95
C ARG A 34 -1.21 0.81 14.37
N ASN A 35 -1.27 1.86 15.19
CA ASN A 35 -1.17 3.24 14.71
C ASN A 35 0.20 3.54 14.08
N GLU A 36 1.28 2.96 14.61
CA GLU A 36 2.61 3.09 14.03
C GLU A 36 2.67 2.48 12.63
N VAL A 37 2.11 1.28 12.48
CA VAL A 37 2.10 0.57 11.20
C VAL A 37 1.12 1.18 10.20
N GLU A 38 0.00 1.75 10.65
CA GLU A 38 -0.91 2.53 9.82
C GLU A 38 -0.21 3.78 9.25
N SER A 39 0.57 4.49 10.06
CA SER A 39 1.38 5.63 9.61
C SER A 39 2.41 5.22 8.55
N LEU A 40 3.07 4.08 8.74
CA LEU A 40 3.98 3.50 7.75
C LEU A 40 3.26 3.13 6.46
N LEU A 41 2.08 2.51 6.55
CA LEU A 41 1.25 2.16 5.39
C LEU A 41 0.85 3.40 4.61
N ASP A 42 0.41 4.46 5.28
CA ASP A 42 0.03 5.72 4.65
C ASP A 42 1.22 6.40 3.95
N SER A 43 2.40 6.35 4.57
CA SER A 43 3.64 6.83 3.95
C SER A 43 3.99 6.03 2.68
N ALA A 44 3.87 4.69 2.75
CA ALA A 44 4.12 3.81 1.62
C ALA A 44 3.12 4.04 0.48
N LYS A 45 1.83 4.23 0.79
CA LYS A 45 0.79 4.55 -0.21
C LYS A 45 1.06 5.86 -0.96
N GLN A 46 1.75 6.82 -0.34
CA GLN A 46 2.07 8.09 -0.98
C GLN A 46 3.33 8.03 -1.85
N SER A 47 4.30 7.19 -1.49
CA SER A 47 5.64 7.20 -2.08
C SER A 47 5.97 5.98 -2.95
N CYS A 48 5.47 4.81 -2.57
CA CYS A 48 5.81 3.50 -3.15
C CYS A 48 4.55 2.61 -3.25
N LEU A 49 3.47 3.16 -3.82
CA LEU A 49 2.16 2.50 -3.87
C LEU A 49 2.19 1.18 -4.66
N ASP A 50 2.95 1.12 -5.75
CA ASP A 50 3.05 -0.07 -6.59
C ASP A 50 3.82 -1.19 -5.86
N GLU A 51 4.89 -0.82 -5.16
CA GLU A 51 5.72 -1.74 -4.38
C GLU A 51 4.95 -2.33 -3.20
N ILE A 52 4.26 -1.51 -2.41
CA ILE A 52 3.44 -2.01 -1.29
C ILE A 52 2.27 -2.87 -1.80
N SER A 53 1.68 -2.52 -2.96
CA SER A 53 0.63 -3.35 -3.59
C SER A 53 1.18 -4.71 -4.04
N SER A 54 2.32 -4.72 -4.72
CA SER A 54 3.02 -5.95 -5.12
C SER A 54 3.36 -6.82 -3.90
N ARG A 55 3.79 -6.18 -2.81
CA ARG A 55 4.13 -6.88 -1.59
C ARG A 55 2.94 -7.52 -0.91
N LEU A 56 1.83 -6.80 -0.79
CA LEU A 56 0.58 -7.32 -0.24
C LEU A 56 0.03 -8.47 -1.09
N LEU A 57 0.15 -8.40 -2.42
CA LEU A 57 -0.17 -9.51 -3.31
C LEU A 57 0.69 -10.75 -3.01
N LYS A 58 2.00 -10.57 -2.82
CA LYS A 58 2.89 -11.67 -2.43
C LYS A 58 2.44 -12.28 -1.11
N VAL A 59 2.24 -11.49 -0.05
CA VAL A 59 1.78 -11.99 1.27
C VAL A 59 0.45 -12.73 1.17
N ALA A 60 -0.51 -12.24 0.37
CA ALA A 60 -1.79 -12.91 0.17
C ALA A 60 -1.66 -14.31 -0.46
N SER A 61 -0.53 -14.59 -1.14
CA SER A 61 -0.24 -15.88 -1.76
C SER A 61 0.74 -16.76 -0.97
N LEU A 62 1.34 -16.26 0.13
CA LEU A 62 2.33 -17.01 0.90
C LEU A 62 1.65 -18.16 1.68
N PRO A 63 2.06 -19.42 1.46
CA PRO A 63 1.51 -20.56 2.20
C PRO A 63 1.86 -20.51 3.71
N GLU A 64 3.00 -19.91 4.07
CA GLU A 64 3.50 -19.78 5.44
C GLU A 64 2.66 -18.80 6.27
N ALA A 65 2.02 -17.82 5.63
CA ALA A 65 1.12 -16.91 6.30
C ALA A 65 -0.16 -17.63 6.76
N SER A 66 -0.70 -17.23 7.91
CA SER A 66 -2.01 -17.74 8.34
C SER A 66 -3.11 -17.32 7.36
N GLN A 67 -4.23 -18.05 7.35
CA GLN A 67 -5.36 -17.71 6.49
C GLN A 67 -5.90 -16.30 6.77
N ASP A 68 -5.92 -15.87 8.03
CA ASP A 68 -6.36 -14.53 8.42
C ASP A 68 -5.40 -13.46 7.89
N ILE A 69 -4.08 -13.69 7.97
CA ILE A 69 -3.09 -12.76 7.43
C ILE A 69 -3.23 -12.65 5.90
N ARG A 70 -3.38 -13.77 5.18
CA ARG A 70 -3.63 -13.74 3.73
C ARG A 70 -4.88 -12.97 3.36
N ARG A 71 -5.96 -13.15 4.13
CA ARG A 71 -7.23 -12.42 3.93
C ARG A 71 -7.05 -10.92 4.18
N ASN A 72 -6.38 -10.55 5.26
CA ASN A 72 -6.11 -9.16 5.60
C ASN A 72 -5.22 -8.48 4.55
N ALA A 73 -4.17 -9.16 4.08
CA ALA A 73 -3.34 -8.69 2.98
C ALA A 73 -4.16 -8.47 1.69
N THR A 74 -5.11 -9.35 1.40
CA THR A 74 -6.02 -9.20 0.24
C THR A 74 -6.93 -7.98 0.37
N VAL A 75 -7.44 -7.70 1.58
CA VAL A 75 -8.27 -6.51 1.84
C VAL A 75 -7.45 -5.23 1.65
N LEU A 76 -6.24 -5.18 2.22
CA LEU A 76 -5.34 -4.04 2.04
C LEU A 76 -4.93 -3.85 0.58
N LEU A 77 -4.68 -4.95 -0.15
CA LEU A 77 -4.37 -4.90 -1.58
C LEU A 77 -5.53 -4.28 -2.37
N ALA A 78 -6.77 -4.66 -2.09
CA ALA A 78 -7.94 -4.11 -2.77
C ALA A 78 -8.05 -2.58 -2.57
N ASP A 79 -7.74 -2.08 -1.36
CA ASP A 79 -7.71 -0.65 -1.06
C ASP A 79 -6.62 0.07 -1.88
N CYS A 80 -5.40 -0.47 -1.92
CA CYS A 80 -4.31 0.09 -2.73
C CYS A 80 -4.65 0.13 -4.23
N LEU A 81 -5.23 -0.95 -4.78
CA LEU A 81 -5.64 -1.01 -6.18
C LEU A 81 -6.75 0.00 -6.49
N LEU A 82 -7.69 0.22 -5.56
CA LEU A 82 -8.71 1.25 -5.70
C LEU A 82 -8.08 2.65 -5.77
N MET A 83 -7.08 2.93 -4.94
CA MET A 83 -6.35 4.21 -5.00
C MET A 83 -5.66 4.41 -6.36
N ILE A 84 -4.99 3.38 -6.89
CA ILE A 84 -4.37 3.42 -8.23
C ILE A 84 -5.41 3.77 -9.29
N LEU A 85 -6.56 3.10 -9.29
CA LEU A 85 -7.65 3.35 -10.23
C LEU A 85 -8.20 4.77 -10.15
N LEU A 86 -8.42 5.30 -8.94
CA LEU A 86 -8.91 6.66 -8.73
C LEU A 86 -7.91 7.71 -9.22
N LEU A 87 -6.61 7.51 -8.96
CA LEU A 87 -5.54 8.37 -9.49
C LEU A 87 -5.57 8.38 -11.01
N GLN A 88 -5.59 7.22 -11.67
CA GLN A 88 -5.63 7.10 -13.13
C GLN A 88 -6.87 7.77 -13.74
N CYS A 89 -8.05 7.57 -13.16
CA CYS A 89 -9.29 8.21 -13.59
C CYS A 89 -9.19 9.74 -13.52
N SER A 90 -8.64 10.27 -12.42
CA SER A 90 -8.46 11.72 -12.24
C SER A 90 -7.50 12.31 -13.28
N PHE A 91 -6.38 11.64 -13.57
CA PHE A 91 -5.40 12.06 -14.57
C PHE A 91 -6.00 12.06 -15.98
N ASN A 92 -6.75 11.01 -16.32
CA ASN A 92 -7.40 10.89 -17.61
C ASN A 92 -8.48 11.96 -17.81
N SER A 93 -9.25 12.29 -16.77
CA SER A 93 -10.24 13.37 -16.80
C SER A 93 -9.56 14.74 -17.07
N ARG A 94 -8.51 15.07 -16.32
CA ARG A 94 -7.74 16.32 -16.51
C ARG A 94 -7.12 16.42 -17.90
N ARG A 95 -6.57 15.32 -18.43
CA ARG A 95 -6.01 15.27 -19.80
C ARG A 95 -7.09 15.54 -20.86
N LYS A 96 -8.30 14.98 -20.72
CA LYS A 96 -9.41 15.23 -21.64
C LYS A 96 -9.85 16.70 -21.61
N GLN A 97 -9.94 17.32 -20.43
CA GLN A 97 -10.28 18.75 -20.29
C GLN A 97 -9.25 19.66 -20.98
N LYS A 98 -7.94 19.43 -20.77
CA LYS A 98 -6.88 20.20 -21.43
C LYS A 98 -6.92 20.11 -22.95
N LYS A 99 -7.23 18.93 -23.51
CA LYS A 99 -7.37 18.75 -24.97
C LYS A 99 -8.58 19.50 -25.55
N ARG A 100 -9.68 19.59 -24.81
CA ARG A 100 -10.88 20.35 -25.23
C ARG A 100 -10.58 21.84 -25.29
N LEU A 101 -9.95 22.39 -24.24
CA LEU A 101 -9.57 23.80 -24.19
C LEU A 101 -8.66 24.21 -25.36
N LYS A 102 -7.71 23.36 -25.75
CA LYS A 102 -6.80 23.63 -26.89
C LYS A 102 -7.47 23.61 -28.28
N ARG A 103 -8.68 23.06 -28.42
CA ARG A 103 -9.43 23.03 -29.70
C ARG A 103 -10.41 24.19 -29.85
N SER A 104 -10.57 25.00 -28.81
CA SER A 104 -11.48 26.16 -28.77
C SER A 104 -10.78 27.50 -29.02
N TYR A 105 -9.47 27.47 -29.30
CA TYR A 105 -8.65 28.58 -29.77
C TYR A 105 -8.10 28.23 -31.15
#